data_AF-A0AA46YQA1-F1
#
_entry.id   AF-A0AA46YQA1-F1
#
_cell.length_a   1.000
_cell.length_b   1.000
_cell.length_c   1.000
_cell.angle_alpha   90.00
_cell.angle_beta   90.00
_cell.angle_gamma   90.00
#
_symmetry.space_group_name_H-M   'P 1'
#
loop_
_entity.id
_entity.type
_entity.pdbx_description
1 polymer ?
#
loop_
_entity_poly.entity_id
_entity_poly.type
_entity_poly.pdbx_seq_one_letter_code
_entity_poly.pdbx_strand_id
1 'polypeptide(L)'
;MLTRALWLTALLSSSVSFASAHDVQTDQLRIVHPFATPTPPGVVNGAAYLDITARTEPVTLVGAQSPVSDSVELHDMQMDGDMMTMRHVSAIEIAKDETLTMRPGGGYHLMLMGLHQPLVEGERFPITLEFAQQDDIEIEVWVQDAQQGSTDADHHHQH
;
A
#
# COMPACT_ATOMS: atom_id res chain seq x y z
N MET A 1 21.18 -56.26 23.85
CA MET A 1 21.08 -56.21 22.38
C MET A 1 20.21 -55.02 22.02
N LEU A 2 20.78 -54.07 21.28
CA LEU A 2 20.22 -52.74 21.00
C LEU A 2 19.05 -52.83 20.00
N THR A 3 17.94 -52.16 20.29
CA THR A 3 16.95 -51.77 19.27
C THR A 3 16.83 -50.25 19.24
N ARG A 4 17.26 -49.68 18.11
CA ARG A 4 17.29 -48.26 17.75
C ARG A 4 15.87 -47.72 17.65
N ALA A 5 15.57 -46.63 18.36
CA ALA A 5 14.37 -45.82 18.12
C ALA A 5 14.64 -44.87 16.95
N LEU A 6 13.86 -45.03 15.88
CA LEU A 6 13.91 -44.18 14.69
C LEU A 6 12.89 -43.05 14.89
N TRP A 7 13.36 -41.81 15.08
CA TRP A 7 12.50 -40.64 15.15
C TRP A 7 12.13 -40.21 13.73
N LEU A 8 10.84 -40.25 13.41
CA LEU A 8 10.29 -39.75 12.16
C LEU A 8 9.99 -38.26 12.34
N THR A 9 10.88 -37.38 11.90
CA THR A 9 10.59 -35.94 11.82
C THR A 9 9.67 -35.69 10.63
N ALA A 10 8.37 -35.51 10.90
CA ALA A 10 7.44 -34.99 9.92
C ALA A 10 7.71 -33.50 9.71
N LEU A 11 8.30 -33.13 8.56
CA LEU A 11 8.33 -31.74 8.12
C LEU A 11 6.89 -31.35 7.75
N LEU A 12 6.25 -30.53 8.58
CA LEU A 12 5.09 -29.75 8.17
C LEU A 12 5.57 -28.69 7.17
N SER A 13 5.45 -28.99 5.87
CA SER A 13 5.50 -27.97 4.84
C SER A 13 4.23 -27.13 4.96
N SER A 14 4.32 -26.01 5.67
CA SER A 14 3.32 -24.96 5.61
C SER A 14 3.37 -24.34 4.22
N SER A 15 2.42 -24.71 3.37
CA SER A 15 2.15 -24.02 2.12
C SER A 15 1.71 -22.60 2.46
N VAL A 16 2.58 -21.61 2.29
CA VAL A 16 2.16 -20.22 2.26
C VAL A 16 1.39 -20.03 0.97
N SER A 17 0.06 -20.04 1.06
CA SER A 17 -0.80 -19.68 -0.04
C SER A 17 -0.66 -18.18 -0.26
N PHE A 18 0.04 -17.77 -1.30
CA PHE A 18 -0.07 -16.42 -1.83
C PHE A 18 -1.48 -16.28 -2.42
N ALA A 19 -2.40 -15.74 -1.62
CA ALA A 19 -3.75 -15.45 -2.08
C ALA A 19 -3.66 -14.37 -3.17
N SER A 20 -4.08 -14.72 -4.38
CA SER A 20 -4.30 -13.77 -5.47
C SER A 20 -5.58 -12.98 -5.19
N ALA A 21 -5.44 -11.85 -4.49
CA ALA A 21 -6.38 -10.75 -4.47
C ALA A 21 -5.56 -9.51 -4.08
N HIS A 22 -5.71 -8.38 -4.78
CA HIS A 22 -5.02 -7.12 -4.42
C HIS A 22 -5.63 -6.47 -3.17
N ASP A 23 -6.02 -7.28 -2.20
CA ASP A 23 -6.73 -6.87 -1.01
C ASP A 23 -6.03 -7.47 0.20
N VAL A 24 -5.59 -6.61 1.12
CA VAL A 24 -5.12 -7.03 2.44
C VAL A 24 -6.24 -6.75 3.42
N GLN A 25 -6.71 -7.79 4.10
CA GLN A 25 -7.77 -7.67 5.09
C GLN A 25 -7.30 -8.18 6.44
N THR A 26 -7.37 -7.32 7.44
CA THR A 26 -7.20 -7.65 8.87
C THR A 26 -8.55 -7.50 9.57
N ASP A 27 -8.59 -7.79 10.87
CA ASP A 27 -9.80 -7.55 11.66
C ASP A 27 -10.17 -6.06 11.74
N GLN A 28 -9.18 -5.16 11.69
CA GLN A 28 -9.36 -3.71 11.82
C GLN A 28 -9.42 -2.98 10.48
N LEU A 29 -8.77 -3.50 9.44
CA LEU A 29 -8.58 -2.80 8.17
C LEU A 29 -8.96 -3.66 6.97
N ARG A 30 -9.39 -2.99 5.90
CA ARG A 30 -9.34 -3.52 4.54
C ARG A 30 -8.56 -2.53 3.69
N ILE A 31 -7.52 -3.01 3.03
CA ILE A 31 -6.70 -2.26 2.09
C ILE A 31 -6.91 -2.85 0.71
N VAL A 32 -7.18 -2.01 -0.28
CA VAL A 32 -7.63 -2.44 -1.61
C VAL A 32 -6.80 -1.77 -2.67
N HIS A 33 -6.42 -2.57 -3.67
CA HIS A 33 -5.75 -2.17 -4.91
C HIS A 33 -4.63 -1.16 -4.72
N PRO A 34 -3.55 -1.52 -4.01
CA PRO A 34 -2.38 -0.67 -3.98
C PRO A 34 -1.72 -0.61 -5.37
N PHE A 35 -1.57 0.59 -5.91
CA PHE A 35 -0.92 0.80 -7.19
C PHE A 35 -0.05 2.05 -7.22
N ALA A 36 0.97 2.05 -8.07
CA ALA A 36 1.82 3.20 -8.35
C ALA A 36 1.83 3.49 -9.85
N THR A 37 2.12 4.73 -10.21
CA THR A 37 2.22 5.13 -11.62
C THR A 37 3.64 4.95 -12.16
N PRO A 38 3.82 4.49 -13.42
CA PRO A 38 5.13 4.37 -14.03
C PRO A 38 5.86 5.72 -14.04
N THR A 39 7.19 5.69 -13.84
CA THR A 39 8.01 6.90 -13.90
C THR A 39 8.97 6.88 -15.10
N PRO A 40 9.11 7.98 -15.85
CA PRO A 40 10.13 8.07 -16.90
C PRO A 40 11.56 8.01 -16.34
N PRO A 41 12.55 7.59 -17.14
CA PRO A 41 13.96 7.65 -16.75
C PRO A 41 14.38 9.05 -16.30
N GLY A 42 15.05 9.14 -15.14
CA GLY A 42 15.55 10.38 -14.56
C GLY A 42 14.56 11.13 -13.67
N VAL A 43 13.31 10.66 -13.57
CA VAL A 43 12.37 11.14 -12.54
C VAL A 43 12.72 10.50 -11.20
N VAL A 44 12.93 11.34 -10.20
CA VAL A 44 13.43 10.92 -8.87
C VAL A 44 12.33 10.72 -7.84
N ASN A 45 11.08 11.07 -8.13
CA ASN A 45 9.96 10.85 -7.21
C ASN A 45 8.77 10.20 -7.94
N GLY A 46 8.03 9.36 -7.25
CA GLY A 46 6.82 8.71 -7.75
C GLY A 46 5.65 8.87 -6.78
N ALA A 47 4.50 8.30 -7.11
CA ALA A 47 3.35 8.27 -6.22
C ALA A 47 2.67 6.91 -6.23
N ALA A 48 2.19 6.49 -5.07
CA ALA A 48 1.35 5.31 -4.88
C ALA A 48 -0.01 5.69 -4.28
N TYR A 49 -0.99 4.85 -4.56
CA TYR A 49 -2.41 5.06 -4.37
C TYR A 49 -3.02 3.73 -3.92
N LEU A 50 -4.04 3.81 -3.08
CA LEU A 50 -4.73 2.67 -2.48
C LEU A 50 -6.02 3.17 -1.82
N ASP A 51 -6.88 2.24 -1.45
CA ASP A 51 -7.98 2.52 -0.53
C ASP A 51 -7.74 1.83 0.80
N ILE A 52 -8.07 2.52 1.89
CA ILE A 52 -7.98 2.00 3.26
C ILE A 52 -9.33 2.22 3.94
N THR A 53 -10.01 1.13 4.29
CA THR A 53 -11.26 1.16 5.06
C THR A 53 -10.98 0.77 6.51
N ALA A 54 -11.34 1.64 7.45
CA ALA A 54 -11.32 1.32 8.87
C ALA A 54 -12.61 0.60 9.27
N ARG A 55 -12.53 -0.60 9.84
CA ARG A 55 -13.70 -1.47 10.04
C ARG A 55 -14.23 -1.49 11.47
N THR A 56 -13.37 -1.64 12.47
CA THR A 56 -13.81 -1.87 13.86
C THR A 56 -13.75 -0.59 14.69
N GLU A 57 -12.74 0.23 14.45
CA GLU A 57 -12.41 1.47 15.17
C GLU A 57 -11.66 2.44 14.24
N PRO A 58 -11.58 3.74 14.59
CA PRO A 58 -10.77 4.68 13.83
C PRO A 58 -9.29 4.27 13.80
N VAL A 59 -8.63 4.53 12.68
CA VAL A 59 -7.18 4.35 12.53
C VAL A 59 -6.51 5.63 12.06
N THR A 60 -5.21 5.72 12.26
CA THR A 60 -4.40 6.83 11.78
C THR A 60 -3.19 6.27 11.06
N LEU A 61 -3.10 6.52 9.75
CA LEU A 61 -1.90 6.28 8.97
C LEU A 61 -0.90 7.38 9.31
N VAL A 62 0.28 7.02 9.81
CA VAL A 62 1.31 7.97 10.26
C VAL A 62 2.56 7.95 9.42
N GLY A 63 2.72 6.94 8.57
CA GLY A 63 3.90 6.82 7.72
C GLY A 63 3.79 5.65 6.76
N ALA A 64 4.82 5.53 5.93
CA ALA A 64 5.07 4.36 5.11
C ALA A 64 6.56 4.25 4.79
N GLN A 65 7.00 3.06 4.41
CA GLN A 65 8.36 2.80 3.95
C GLN A 65 8.34 1.86 2.75
N SER A 66 9.37 1.96 1.91
CA SER A 66 9.53 1.06 0.76
C SER A 66 11.01 0.93 0.40
N PRO A 67 11.47 -0.26 -0.05
CA PRO A 67 12.86 -0.43 -0.49
C PRO A 67 13.18 0.23 -1.84
N VAL A 68 12.19 0.76 -2.57
CA VAL A 68 12.40 1.37 -3.91
C VAL A 68 12.72 2.86 -3.87
N SER A 69 12.61 3.50 -2.71
CA SER A 69 12.79 4.93 -2.51
C SER A 69 13.55 5.23 -1.21
N ASP A 70 14.11 6.44 -1.10
CA ASP A 70 14.79 6.89 0.11
C ASP A 70 13.81 7.14 1.28
N SER A 71 12.60 7.61 0.97
CA SER A 71 11.50 7.73 1.92
C SER A 71 10.15 7.60 1.23
N VAL A 72 9.10 7.37 2.02
CA VAL A 72 7.70 7.51 1.60
C VAL A 72 7.03 8.53 2.51
N GLU A 73 6.41 9.53 1.91
CA GLU A 73 5.77 10.62 2.62
C GLU A 73 4.26 10.62 2.36
N LEU A 74 3.46 10.99 3.36
CA LEU A 74 2.03 11.21 3.19
C LEU A 74 1.81 12.61 2.63
N HIS A 75 1.18 12.72 1.47
CA HIS A 75 0.93 14.00 0.81
C HIS A 75 -0.56 14.18 0.55
N ASP A 76 -0.96 15.44 0.49
CA ASP A 76 -2.32 15.87 0.21
C ASP A 76 -2.30 16.92 -0.89
N MET A 77 -3.08 16.69 -1.94
CA MET A 77 -3.21 17.60 -3.07
C MET A 77 -4.56 18.32 -3.01
N GLN A 78 -4.54 19.61 -2.70
CA GLN A 78 -5.75 20.44 -2.58
C GLN A 78 -5.64 21.74 -3.38
N MET A 79 -6.80 22.26 -3.77
CA MET A 79 -6.92 23.59 -4.36
C MET A 79 -6.77 24.64 -3.27
N ASP A 80 -5.78 25.51 -3.42
CA ASP A 80 -5.66 26.77 -2.70
C ASP A 80 -5.96 27.91 -3.68
N GLY A 81 -7.22 28.35 -3.68
CA GLY A 81 -7.75 29.24 -4.71
C GLY A 81 -7.71 28.59 -6.09
N ASP A 82 -6.99 29.20 -7.03
CA ASP A 82 -6.81 28.71 -8.40
C ASP A 82 -5.53 27.85 -8.57
N MET A 83 -4.77 27.60 -7.49
CA MET A 83 -3.54 26.82 -7.53
C MET A 83 -3.73 25.46 -6.87
N MET A 84 -3.31 24.41 -7.58
CA MET A 84 -3.21 23.07 -7.00
C MET A 84 -1.91 22.98 -6.18
N THR A 85 -2.05 22.72 -4.89
CA THR A 85 -0.94 22.64 -3.94
C THR A 85 -0.79 21.21 -3.44
N MET A 86 0.44 20.72 -3.40
CA MET A 86 0.80 19.43 -2.80
C MET A 86 1.50 19.74 -1.47
N ARG A 87 1.00 19.18 -0.38
CA ARG A 87 1.54 19.39 0.97
C ARG A 87 1.82 18.06 1.65
N HIS A 88 2.98 17.97 2.29
CA HIS A 88 3.28 16.89 3.22
C HIS A 88 2.36 17.00 4.45
N VAL A 89 1.85 15.86 4.92
CA VAL A 89 1.07 15.73 6.15
C VAL A 89 1.70 14.66 7.04
N SER A 90 1.67 14.87 8.36
CA SER A 90 2.30 13.92 9.30
C SER A 90 1.43 12.71 9.63
N ALA A 91 0.14 12.77 9.33
CA ALA A 91 -0.83 11.72 9.63
C ALA A 91 -2.13 11.92 8.85
N ILE A 92 -2.84 10.82 8.59
CA ILE A 92 -4.19 10.80 8.02
C ILE A 92 -5.08 9.94 8.91
N GLU A 93 -6.10 10.55 9.51
CA GLU A 93 -7.10 9.85 10.31
C GLU A 93 -8.21 9.29 9.39
N ILE A 94 -8.59 8.05 9.64
CA ILE A 94 -9.66 7.34 8.97
C ILE A 94 -10.65 6.93 10.05
N ALA A 95 -11.82 7.57 10.05
CA ALA A 95 -12.86 7.25 11.03
C ALA A 95 -13.39 5.83 10.82
N LYS A 96 -13.96 5.24 11.86
CA LYS A 96 -14.60 3.92 11.77
C LYS A 96 -15.67 3.91 10.68
N ASP A 97 -15.69 2.82 9.91
CA ASP A 97 -16.59 2.56 8.78
C ASP A 97 -16.39 3.51 7.58
N GLU A 98 -15.39 4.40 7.64
CA GLU A 98 -15.00 5.28 6.53
C GLU A 98 -13.88 4.65 5.68
N THR A 99 -13.81 5.11 4.44
CA THR A 99 -12.77 4.72 3.49
C THR A 99 -11.97 5.94 3.07
N LEU A 100 -10.65 5.88 3.28
CA LEU A 100 -9.70 6.79 2.68
C LEU A 100 -9.40 6.31 1.27
N THR A 101 -9.77 7.12 0.27
CA THR A 101 -9.49 6.85 -1.14
C THR A 101 -8.38 7.75 -1.65
N MET A 102 -7.32 7.13 -2.19
CA MET A 102 -6.21 7.83 -2.82
C MET A 102 -6.24 7.60 -4.32
N ARG A 103 -6.23 8.66 -5.13
CA ARG A 103 -6.23 8.58 -6.59
C ARG A 103 -5.31 9.63 -7.22
N PRO A 104 -4.80 9.39 -8.43
CA PRO A 104 -4.08 10.41 -9.19
C PRO A 104 -4.92 11.68 -9.40
N GLY A 105 -4.28 12.85 -9.28
CA GLY A 105 -4.88 14.14 -9.64
C GLY A 105 -5.59 14.91 -8.52
N GLY A 106 -5.65 14.37 -7.29
CA GLY A 106 -6.18 15.11 -6.14
C GLY A 106 -6.24 14.29 -4.85
N GLY A 107 -6.34 14.98 -3.71
CA GLY A 107 -6.44 14.36 -2.39
C GLY A 107 -5.15 13.69 -1.94
N TYR A 108 -5.30 12.73 -1.02
CA TYR A 108 -4.18 12.05 -0.39
C TYR A 108 -3.49 11.06 -1.33
N HIS A 109 -2.17 10.90 -1.17
CA HIS A 109 -1.36 9.89 -1.84
C HIS A 109 -0.06 9.63 -1.07
N LEU A 110 0.58 8.50 -1.36
CA LEU A 110 1.91 8.16 -0.84
C LEU A 110 2.96 8.66 -1.83
N MET A 111 3.73 9.67 -1.45
CA MET A 111 4.81 10.20 -2.28
C MET A 111 6.09 9.40 -2.05
N LEU A 112 6.60 8.74 -3.09
CA LEU A 112 7.86 8.00 -3.06
C LEU A 112 8.99 8.97 -3.40
N MET A 113 9.82 9.31 -2.41
CA MET A 113 10.88 10.32 -2.55
C MET A 113 12.23 9.64 -2.79
N GLY A 114 12.98 10.11 -3.79
CA GLY A 114 14.31 9.57 -4.08
C GLY A 114 14.26 8.13 -4.58
N LEU A 115 13.48 7.88 -5.63
CA LEU A 115 13.43 6.59 -6.32
C LEU A 115 14.83 6.12 -6.73
N HIS A 116 15.19 4.89 -6.36
CA HIS A 116 16.48 4.31 -6.71
C HIS A 116 16.54 3.88 -8.17
N GLN A 117 15.38 3.53 -8.74
CA GLN A 117 15.18 3.16 -10.13
C GLN A 117 13.80 3.65 -10.60
N PRO A 118 13.59 3.84 -11.92
CA PRO A 118 12.26 4.14 -12.44
C PRO A 118 11.25 3.03 -12.10
N LEU A 119 9.99 3.41 -11.84
CA LEU A 119 8.90 2.46 -11.69
C LEU A 119 8.46 2.01 -13.08
N VAL A 120 8.55 0.72 -13.36
CA VAL A 120 8.23 0.16 -14.68
C VAL A 120 6.87 -0.53 -14.64
N GLU A 121 6.02 -0.22 -15.61
CA GLU A 121 4.69 -0.83 -15.74
C GLU A 121 4.74 -2.37 -15.73
N GLY A 122 3.84 -2.98 -14.96
CA GLY A 122 3.76 -4.43 -14.76
C GLY A 122 4.66 -4.98 -13.64
N GLU A 123 5.58 -4.16 -13.11
CA GLU A 123 6.36 -4.51 -11.93
C GLU A 123 5.57 -4.35 -10.63
N ARG A 124 6.12 -4.92 -9.56
CA ARG A 124 5.55 -4.90 -8.21
C ARG A 124 6.63 -4.66 -7.18
N PHE A 125 6.28 -3.97 -6.10
CA PHE A 125 7.18 -3.74 -4.98
C PHE A 125 6.40 -3.62 -3.67
N PRO A 126 7.01 -3.93 -2.52
CA PRO A 126 6.33 -3.79 -1.24
C PRO A 126 6.33 -2.33 -0.76
N ILE A 127 5.23 -1.93 -0.12
CA ILE A 127 5.17 -0.78 0.79
C ILE A 127 4.75 -1.30 2.15
N THR A 128 5.42 -0.86 3.20
CA THR A 128 4.99 -1.07 4.59
C THR A 128 4.26 0.18 5.04
N LEU A 129 2.98 0.05 5.39
CA LEU A 129 2.16 1.13 5.97
C LEU A 129 2.28 1.13 7.49
N GLU A 130 2.48 2.30 8.07
CA GLU A 130 2.64 2.48 9.52
C GLU A 130 1.40 3.11 10.13
N PHE A 131 0.86 2.47 11.17
CA PHE A 131 -0.35 2.92 11.84
C PHE A 131 -0.08 3.24 13.32
N ALA A 132 -0.76 4.25 13.85
CA ALA A 132 -0.59 4.62 15.27
C ALA A 132 -1.25 3.65 16.25
N GLN A 133 -2.27 2.91 15.81
CA GLN A 133 -3.10 2.06 16.69
C GLN A 133 -2.89 0.55 16.47
N GLN A 134 -2.11 0.14 15.48
CA GLN A 134 -1.90 -1.27 15.14
C GLN A 134 -0.53 -1.51 14.53
N ASP A 135 -0.18 -2.78 14.33
CA ASP A 135 1.07 -3.17 13.70
C ASP A 135 1.14 -2.70 12.25
N ASP A 136 2.36 -2.53 11.76
CA ASP A 136 2.61 -2.17 10.37
C ASP A 136 2.08 -3.25 9.42
N ILE A 137 1.55 -2.81 8.28
CA ILE A 137 1.00 -3.70 7.25
C ILE A 137 1.82 -3.56 5.98
N GLU A 138 2.47 -4.65 5.58
CA GLU A 138 3.10 -4.76 4.27
C GLU A 138 2.05 -5.07 3.20
N ILE A 139 2.07 -4.28 2.13
CA ILE A 139 1.22 -4.43 0.96
C ILE A 139 2.08 -4.53 -0.30
N GLU A 140 1.61 -5.29 -1.29
CA GLU A 140 2.23 -5.32 -2.61
C GLU A 140 1.60 -4.24 -3.49
N VAL A 141 2.43 -3.35 -4.05
CA VAL A 141 2.02 -2.24 -4.91
C VAL A 141 2.32 -2.57 -6.36
N TRP A 142 1.31 -2.47 -7.22
CA TRP A 142 1.41 -2.78 -8.64
C TRP A 142 1.68 -1.51 -9.45
N VAL A 143 2.68 -1.54 -10.32
CA VAL A 143 2.95 -0.40 -11.22
C VAL A 143 2.06 -0.50 -12.45
N GLN A 144 1.16 0.46 -12.63
CA GLN A 144 0.18 0.46 -13.72
C GLN A 144 -0.25 1.87 -14.13
N ASP A 145 -0.81 2.00 -15.33
CA ASP A 145 -1.35 3.28 -15.81
C ASP A 145 -2.32 3.90 -14.80
N ALA A 146 -2.28 5.23 -14.68
CA ALA A 146 -3.05 5.98 -13.70
C ALA A 146 -4.57 5.78 -13.85
N GLN A 147 -5.06 5.78 -15.08
CA GLN A 147 -6.48 5.63 -15.37
C GLN A 147 -6.91 4.18 -15.15
N GLN A 148 -6.10 3.23 -15.63
CA GLN A 148 -6.36 1.81 -15.43
C GLN A 148 -6.39 1.47 -13.94
N GLY A 149 -5.39 1.88 -13.17
CA GLY A 149 -5.33 1.57 -11.75
C GLY A 149 -6.45 2.18 -10.93
N SER A 150 -6.88 3.39 -11.27
CA SER A 150 -8.06 4.00 -10.64
C SER A 150 -9.33 3.21 -10.95
N THR A 151 -9.51 2.79 -12.20
CA THR A 151 -10.68 2.01 -12.64
C THR A 151 -10.73 0.64 -11.95
N ASP A 152 -9.60 -0.05 -11.90
CA ASP A 152 -9.49 -1.36 -11.25
C ASP A 152 -9.77 -1.23 -9.75
N ALA A 153 -9.20 -0.24 -9.06
CA ALA A 153 -9.47 0.01 -7.64
C ALA A 153 -10.96 0.28 -7.37
N ASP A 154 -11.63 1.07 -8.23
CA ASP A 154 -13.05 1.39 -8.07
C ASP A 154 -13.96 0.16 -8.27
N HIS A 155 -13.60 -0.76 -9.16
CA HIS A 155 -14.34 -2.02 -9.33
C HIS A 155 -14.27 -2.92 -8.09
N HIS A 156 -13.19 -2.86 -7.32
CA HIS A 156 -13.01 -3.66 -6.11
C HIS A 156 -13.77 -3.15 -4.87
N HIS A 157 -14.45 -2.00 -4.97
CA HIS A 157 -15.45 -1.57 -3.99
C HIS A 157 -16.83 -2.20 -4.22
N GLN A 158 -17.10 -2.76 -5.40
CA GLN A 158 -18.42 -3.27 -5.77
C GLN A 158 -18.63 -4.77 -5.51
N HIS A 159 -17.65 -5.44 -4.90
CA HIS A 159 -17.66 -6.86 -4.57
C HIS A 159 -17.66 -7.09 -3.06
#